data_AF-A0A7V3ELU8-F1
#
_entry.id   AF-A0A7V3ELU8-F1
#
_cell.length_a   1.000
_cell.length_b   1.000
_cell.length_c   1.000
_cell.angle_alpha   90.00
_cell.angle_beta   90.00
_cell.angle_gamma   90.00
#
_symmetry.space_group_name_H-M   'P 1'
#
loop_
_entity.id
_entity.type
_entity.pdbx_description
1 polymer ?
#
loop_
_entity_poly.entity_id
_entity_poly.type
_entity_poly.pdbx_seq_one_letter_code
_entity_poly.pdbx_strand_id
1 'polypeptide(L)' 'MTDVLEQGSAWLEDQRNRHMTRMVTYQRGGDSVEVVATVGRTEFEQADDFGVIHKIESRDYLVQTAAD' A
#
# COMPACT_ATOMS: atom_id res chain seq x y z
N MET A 1 25.93 17.74 6.92
CA MET A 1 25.49 16.83 7.99
C MET A 1 24.46 15.92 7.35
N THR A 2 24.72 14.63 7.36
CA THR A 2 23.93 13.58 6.70
C THR A 2 22.51 13.57 7.25
N ASP A 3 21.47 13.58 6.40
CA ASP A 3 20.07 13.51 6.84
C ASP A 3 19.72 12.08 7.27
N VAL A 4 19.82 11.83 8.57
CA VAL A 4 19.62 10.51 9.17
C VAL A 4 18.17 10.03 9.02
N LEU A 5 17.19 10.94 8.98
CA LEU A 5 15.78 10.57 8.84
C LEU A 5 15.47 10.15 7.40
N GLU A 6 16.02 10.87 6.43
CA GLU A 6 15.90 10.51 5.02
C GLU A 6 16.48 9.12 4.74
N GLN A 7 17.69 8.84 5.24
CA GLN A 7 18.30 7.51 5.11
C GLN A 7 17.55 6.41 5.81
N GLY A 8 17.06 6.67 7.04
CA GLY A 8 16.24 5.72 7.76
C GLY A 8 14.96 5.38 7.00
N SER A 9 14.30 6.40 6.42
CA SER A 9 13.11 6.22 5.60
C SER A 9 13.39 5.38 4.34
N ALA A 10 14.47 5.69 3.62
CA ALA A 10 14.86 4.95 2.42
C ALA A 10 15.19 3.47 2.74
N TRP A 11 15.86 3.21 3.86
CA TRP A 11 16.16 1.85 4.29
C TRP A 11 14.90 1.06 4.65
N LEU A 12 13.96 1.67 5.38
CA LEU A 12 12.68 1.02 5.72
C LEU A 12 11.85 0.70 4.47
N GLU A 13 11.87 1.59 3.48
CA GLU A 13 11.20 1.35 2.19
C GLU A 13 11.81 0.16 1.45
N ASP A 14 13.14 0.06 1.40
CA ASP A 14 13.85 -1.07 0.81
C ASP A 14 13.51 -2.40 1.53
N GLN A 15 13.46 -2.41 2.86
CA GLN A 15 13.04 -3.59 3.62
C GLN A 15 11.59 -3.98 3.32
N ARG A 16 10.67 -3.01 3.25
CA ARG A 16 9.27 -3.24 2.90
C ARG A 16 9.15 -3.85 1.51
N ASN A 17 9.83 -3.30 0.51
CA ASN A 17 9.77 -3.81 -0.85
C ASN A 17 10.30 -5.25 -0.95
N ARG A 18 11.42 -5.55 -0.29
CA ARG A 18 12.05 -6.88 -0.33
C ARG A 18 11.24 -7.98 0.33
N HIS A 19 10.49 -7.66 1.39
CA HIS A 19 9.92 -8.69 2.28
C HIS A 19 8.40 -8.65 2.39
N MET A 20 7.75 -7.54 2.04
CA MET A 20 6.31 -7.34 2.28
C MET A 20 5.51 -7.17 0.98
N THR A 21 6.12 -7.43 -0.17
CA THR A 21 5.44 -7.35 -1.46
C THR A 21 5.02 -8.72 -1.99
N ARG A 22 4.05 -8.69 -2.91
CA ARG A 22 3.55 -9.87 -3.63
C ARG A 22 3.34 -9.50 -5.09
N MET A 23 3.47 -10.49 -5.97
CA MET A 23 3.09 -10.33 -7.37
C MET A 23 1.57 -10.21 -7.48
N VAL A 24 1.11 -9.18 -8.17
CA VAL A 24 -0.32 -8.93 -8.43
C VAL A 24 -0.49 -8.51 -9.90
N THR A 25 -1.66 -8.80 -10.46
CA THR A 25 -2.01 -8.34 -11.81
C THR A 25 -2.70 -6.99 -11.71
N TYR A 26 -2.09 -5.96 -12.27
CA TYR A 26 -2.75 -4.68 -12.52
C TYR A 26 -3.45 -4.75 -13.86
N GLN A 27 -4.75 -4.48 -13.89
CA GLN A 27 -5.55 -4.46 -15.11
C GLN A 27 -6.19 -3.08 -15.29
N ARG A 28 -6.11 -2.54 -16.49
CA ARG A 28 -6.77 -1.30 -16.88
C ARG A 28 -7.36 -1.44 -18.28
N GLY A 29 -8.69 -1.45 -18.38
CA GLY A 29 -9.36 -1.72 -19.64
C GLY A 29 -9.03 -3.12 -20.16
N GLY A 30 -8.54 -3.23 -21.40
CA GLY A 30 -8.10 -4.50 -21.99
C GLY A 30 -6.65 -4.88 -21.66
N ASP A 31 -5.86 -3.99 -21.07
CA ASP A 31 -4.44 -4.21 -20.80
C ASP A 31 -4.20 -4.74 -19.38
N SER A 32 -3.22 -5.62 -19.23
CA SER A 32 -2.80 -6.15 -17.94
C SER A 32 -1.29 -6.33 -17.84
N VAL A 33 -0.74 -6.09 -16.66
CA VAL A 33 0.69 -6.28 -16.36
C VAL A 33 0.85 -6.84 -14.95
N GLU A 34 1.85 -7.71 -14.78
CA GLU A 34 2.26 -8.18 -13.46
C GLU A 34 3.15 -7.13 -12.78
N VAL A 35 2.79 -6.74 -11.56
CA VAL A 35 3.53 -5.78 -10.75
C VAL A 35 3.73 -6.33 -9.34
N VAL A 36 4.80 -5.89 -8.71
CA VAL A 36 5.09 -6.19 -7.30
C VAL A 36 4.45 -5.09 -6.46
N ALA A 37 3.59 -5.47 -5.52
CA ALA A 37 2.88 -4.52 -4.67
C ALA A 37 2.87 -4.96 -3.19
N THR A 38 2.97 -4.00 -2.28
CA THR A 38 2.65 -4.23 -0.87
C THR A 38 1.13 -4.19 -0.70
N VAL A 39 0.56 -5.26 -0.15
CA VAL A 39 -0.89 -5.35 0.11
C VAL A 39 -1.19 -4.83 1.51
N GLY A 40 -1.75 -3.63 1.57
CA GLY A 40 -2.24 -2.98 2.78
C GLY A 40 -3.67 -3.40 3.12
N ARG A 41 -4.01 -3.28 4.41
CA ARG A 41 -5.38 -3.44 4.90
C ARG A 41 -5.69 -2.27 5.83
N THR A 42 -6.67 -1.48 5.44
CA THR A 42 -7.18 -0.36 6.25
C THR A 42 -8.62 -0.65 6.63
N GLU A 43 -8.89 -0.75 7.94
CA GLU A 43 -10.25 -0.97 8.46
C GLU A 43 -10.82 0.36 8.95
N PHE A 44 -12.03 0.68 8.50
CA PHE A 44 -12.81 1.82 8.97
C PHE A 44 -14.06 1.31 9.68
N GLU A 45 -14.39 1.92 10.80
CA GLU A 45 -15.60 1.65 11.55
C GLU A 45 -16.31 2.97 11.84
N GLN A 46 -17.59 3.06 11.46
CA GLN A 46 -18.41 4.25 11.69
C GLN A 46 -19.82 3.85 12.11
N ALA A 47 -20.32 4.44 13.19
CA ALA A 47 -21.72 4.34 13.55
C ALA A 47 -22.55 5.34 12.72
N ASP A 48 -23.71 4.90 12.20
CA ASP A 48 -24.68 5.81 11.61
C ASP A 48 -25.57 6.47 12.69
N ASP A 49 -26.46 7.37 12.25
CA ASP A 49 -27.38 8.12 13.14
C ASP A 49 -28.40 7.21 13.88
N PHE A 50 -28.54 5.96 13.47
CA PHE A 50 -29.43 4.96 14.07
C PHE A 50 -28.67 3.94 14.94
N GLY A 51 -27.36 4.09 15.09
CA GLY A 51 -26.50 3.22 15.90
C GLY A 51 -26.04 1.94 15.20
N VAL A 52 -26.22 1.83 13.87
CA VAL A 52 -25.69 0.72 13.07
C VAL A 52 -24.21 0.95 12.82
N ILE A 53 -23.38 -0.07 13.07
CA ILE A 53 -21.95 -0.02 12.81
C ILE A 53 -21.67 -0.44 11.37
N HIS A 54 -21.11 0.48 10.58
CA HIS A 54 -20.57 0.22 9.26
C HIS A 54 -19.08 -0.10 9.36
N LYS A 55 -18.71 -1.33 9.03
CA LYS A 55 -17.32 -1.76 8.90
C LYS A 55 -16.91 -1.84 7.43
N ILE A 56 -15.88 -1.11 7.05
CA ILE A 56 -15.31 -1.10 5.70
C ILE A 56 -13.88 -1.60 5.79
N GLU A 57 -13.52 -2.59 4.98
CA GLU A 57 -12.15 -3.05 4.82
C GLU A 57 -11.65 -2.62 3.43
N SER A 58 -10.69 -1.70 3.39
CA SER A 58 -9.98 -1.32 2.17
C SER A 58 -8.77 -2.23 1.96
N ARG A 59 -8.65 -2.80 0.77
CA ARG A 59 -7.41 -3.42 0.28
C ARG A 59 -6.64 -2.40 -0.53
N ASP A 60 -5.47 -2.02 -0.05
CA ASP A 60 -4.61 -1.05 -0.72
C ASP A 60 -3.46 -1.80 -1.39
N TYR A 61 -3.16 -1.51 -2.65
CA TYR A 61 -2.03 -2.10 -3.38
C TYR A 61 -1.01 -1.01 -3.68
N LEU A 62 0.05 -0.96 -2.88
CA LEU A 62 1.10 0.06 -3.01
C LEU A 62 2.18 -0.46 -3.96
N VAL A 63 2.28 0.18 -5.12
CA VAL A 63 3.32 -0.10 -6.13
C VAL A 63 4.40 0.98 -6.02
N GLN A 64 5.64 0.57 -5.80
CA GLN A 64 6.77 1.50 -5.80
C GLN A 64 7.12 1.92 -7.23
N THR A 65 7.16 3.22 -7.49
CA THR A 65 7.63 3.78 -8.76
C THR A 65 9.11 4.12 -8.67
N ALA A 66 9.79 4.25 -9.82
CA ALA A 66 11.10 4.89 -9.84
C ALA A 66 10.99 6.34 -9.38
N ALA A 67 12.02 6.84 -8.70
CA ALA A 67 12.19 8.28 -8.49
C ALA A 67 12.71 8.91 -9.79
N ASP A 68 12.22 10.10 -10.13
CA ASP A 68 12.73 10.92 -11.24
C ASP A 68 14.13 11.48 -10.96
#